data_AF-A0A4U3AWV6-F1
#
_entry.id   AF-A0A4U3AWV6-F1
#
_cell.length_a   1.000
_cell.length_b   1.000
_cell.length_c   1.000
_cell.angle_alpha   90.00
_cell.angle_beta   90.00
_cell.angle_gamma   90.00
#
_symmetry.space_group_name_H-M   'P 1'
#
loop_
_entity.id
_entity.type
_entity.pdbx_description
1 polymer ?
#
loop_
_entity_poly.entity_id
_entity_poly.type
_entity_poly.pdbx_seq_one_letter_code
_entity_poly.pdbx_strand_id
1 'polypeptide(L)'
;MYYKLVINTMKKTHTNIMIALGIIIILTMEIIITSIAFNPVVGDYAILKEGIVSVFNGDNQFLEMGQLLFYPYNTHIVLLGGYFAKLVGSVDLAIKILPIACITGSIILNVLIVKKITNFKVAHISIVLSVLNIFIYWQAPVFYTHTLVIFFISATMYTYLCLKTAETKRLKIILWILLGVFAACTYIIRPTALAVALAILIENIFKFRKGYSVKVLSSVLFCLILIISFKGITIKLNLSTDNEIEKIPYTHWVQMGLNKDTYGVWNQADADYIDDENIKNTKDLNEHNKEVIVQRFSELGVKGYVQHLNEKITREWVSSQFSMYRIGQWFEQKNDTVTNYV
;
A
#
# COMPACT_ATOMS: atom_id res chain seq x y z
N MET A 1 -19.01 -30.50 -12.11
CA MET A 1 -20.41 -30.67 -12.56
C MET A 1 -21.42 -30.05 -11.58
N TYR A 2 -21.26 -30.26 -10.27
CA TYR A 2 -22.15 -29.73 -9.23
C TYR A 2 -22.21 -28.19 -9.13
N TYR A 3 -21.05 -27.52 -9.22
CA TYR A 3 -20.99 -26.06 -9.10
C TYR A 3 -21.79 -25.31 -10.19
N LYS A 4 -21.82 -25.83 -11.43
CA LYS A 4 -22.61 -25.26 -12.54
C LYS A 4 -24.11 -25.33 -12.25
N LEU A 5 -24.56 -26.39 -11.57
CA LEU A 5 -25.96 -26.60 -11.23
C LEU A 5 -26.41 -25.64 -10.12
N VAL A 6 -25.61 -25.49 -9.06
CA VAL A 6 -25.82 -24.50 -7.98
C VAL A 6 -25.81 -23.07 -8.53
N ILE A 7 -24.84 -22.75 -9.39
CA ILE A 7 -24.75 -21.45 -10.06
C ILE A 7 -25.98 -21.20 -10.95
N ASN A 8 -26.52 -22.23 -11.61
CA ASN A 8 -27.67 -22.09 -12.49
C ASN A 8 -29.00 -21.85 -11.78
N THR A 9 -29.16 -22.33 -10.55
CA THR A 9 -30.37 -22.15 -9.75
C THR A 9 -30.39 -20.86 -8.91
N MET A 10 -29.27 -20.13 -8.81
CA MET A 10 -29.19 -18.89 -8.04
C MET A 10 -30.08 -17.77 -8.62
N LYS A 11 -31.05 -17.32 -7.81
CA LYS A 11 -31.86 -16.13 -8.08
C LYS A 11 -31.11 -14.86 -7.67
N LYS A 12 -31.24 -13.80 -8.47
CA LYS A 12 -30.60 -12.48 -8.26
C LYS A 12 -30.84 -11.92 -6.85
N THR A 13 -32.06 -12.05 -6.31
CA THR A 13 -32.42 -11.58 -4.97
C THR A 13 -31.62 -12.29 -3.87
N HIS A 14 -31.50 -13.62 -3.95
CA HIS A 14 -30.75 -14.42 -2.98
C HIS A 14 -29.27 -14.08 -3.04
N THR A 15 -28.73 -13.88 -4.25
CA THR A 15 -27.35 -13.45 -4.45
C THR A 15 -27.07 -12.08 -3.81
N ASN A 16 -27.95 -11.10 -3.96
CA ASN A 16 -27.78 -9.79 -3.33
C ASN A 16 -27.79 -9.89 -1.80
N ILE A 17 -28.70 -10.71 -1.24
CA ILE A 17 -28.74 -10.98 0.20
C ILE A 17 -27.42 -11.62 0.67
N MET A 18 -26.91 -12.62 -0.05
CA MET A 18 -25.64 -13.26 0.29
C MET A 18 -24.44 -12.31 0.19
N ILE A 19 -24.43 -11.40 -0.78
CA ILE A 19 -23.39 -10.36 -0.85
C ILE A 19 -23.47 -9.44 0.37
N ALA A 20 -24.66 -8.98 0.74
CA ALA A 20 -24.85 -8.14 1.92
C ALA A 20 -24.43 -8.86 3.21
N LEU A 21 -24.85 -10.12 3.39
CA LEU A 21 -24.45 -10.96 4.52
C LEU A 21 -22.94 -11.18 4.55
N GLY A 22 -22.30 -11.45 3.41
CA GLY A 22 -20.85 -11.61 3.33
C GLY A 22 -20.10 -10.34 3.76
N ILE A 23 -20.57 -9.17 3.33
CA ILE A 23 -20.01 -7.88 3.76
C ILE A 23 -20.18 -7.68 5.26
N ILE A 24 -21.36 -8.01 5.82
CA ILE A 24 -21.62 -7.90 7.27
C ILE A 24 -20.70 -8.84 8.05
N ILE A 25 -20.52 -10.08 7.59
CA ILE A 25 -19.60 -11.05 8.23
C ILE A 25 -18.18 -10.50 8.22
N ILE A 26 -17.71 -10.01 7.07
CA ILE A 26 -16.36 -9.45 6.94
C ILE A 26 -16.18 -8.27 7.90
N LEU A 27 -17.07 -7.28 7.85
CA LEU A 27 -17.01 -6.11 8.73
C LEU A 27 -17.04 -6.51 10.21
N THR A 28 -17.87 -7.49 10.57
CA THR A 28 -17.95 -7.99 11.95
C THR A 28 -16.62 -8.62 12.38
N MET A 29 -16.01 -9.45 11.52
CA MET A 29 -14.72 -10.09 11.81
C MET A 29 -13.58 -9.07 11.88
N GLU A 30 -13.56 -8.08 11.00
CA GLU A 30 -12.59 -6.97 11.02
C GLU A 30 -12.68 -6.19 12.34
N ILE A 31 -13.89 -5.88 12.82
CA ILE A 31 -14.09 -5.20 14.10
C ILE A 31 -13.63 -6.08 15.27
N ILE A 32 -14.02 -7.36 15.31
CA ILE A 32 -13.61 -8.29 16.37
C ILE A 32 -12.09 -8.40 16.42
N ILE A 33 -11.44 -8.70 15.29
CA ILE A 33 -9.99 -8.84 15.23
C ILE A 33 -9.29 -7.54 15.62
N THR A 34 -9.75 -6.39 15.13
CA THR A 34 -9.17 -5.09 15.50
C THR A 34 -9.35 -4.75 16.99
N SER A 35 -10.39 -5.26 17.64
CA SER A 35 -10.62 -5.06 19.08
C SER A 35 -9.74 -5.92 19.98
N ILE A 36 -9.36 -7.12 19.53
CA ILE A 36 -8.51 -8.06 20.29
C ILE A 36 -7.03 -7.98 19.89
N ALA A 37 -6.74 -7.39 18.73
CA ALA A 37 -5.37 -7.25 18.25
C ALA A 37 -4.59 -6.30 19.17
N PHE A 38 -3.65 -6.87 19.90
CA PHE A 38 -2.60 -6.12 20.56
C PHE A 38 -1.54 -5.79 19.51
N ASN A 39 -1.64 -4.61 18.90
CA ASN A 39 -0.53 -4.07 18.15
C ASN A 39 0.41 -3.42 19.16
N PRO A 40 1.53 -4.06 19.59
CA PRO A 40 2.55 -3.31 20.31
C PRO A 40 2.93 -2.12 19.43
N VAL A 41 2.84 -0.92 20.00
CA VAL A 41 3.16 0.34 19.31
C VAL A 41 4.68 0.41 19.25
N VAL A 42 5.27 -0.37 18.35
CA VAL A 42 6.72 -0.47 18.14
C VAL A 42 7.03 -0.40 16.65
N GLY A 43 8.26 -0.02 16.31
CA GLY A 43 8.72 0.14 14.92
C GLY A 43 7.93 1.20 14.16
N ASP A 44 7.74 0.99 12.85
CA ASP A 44 7.02 1.90 11.94
C ASP A 44 5.64 2.34 12.46
N TYR A 45 4.90 1.40 13.07
CA TYR A 45 3.55 1.69 13.55
C TYR A 45 3.54 2.71 14.70
N ALA A 46 4.57 2.70 15.55
CA ALA A 46 4.75 3.69 16.60
C ALA A 46 4.96 5.09 16.03
N ILE A 47 5.89 5.19 15.09
CA ILE A 47 6.27 6.45 14.47
C ILE A 47 5.08 7.05 13.70
N LEU A 48 4.31 6.21 12.99
CA LEU A 48 3.09 6.66 12.33
C LEU A 48 2.05 7.15 13.34
N LYS A 49 1.83 6.43 14.44
CA LYS A 49 0.86 6.84 15.46
C LYS A 49 1.25 8.17 16.12
N GLU A 50 2.51 8.32 16.51
CA GLU A 50 3.03 9.57 17.09
C GLU A 50 2.94 10.73 16.11
N GLY A 51 3.29 10.52 14.84
CA GLY A 51 3.09 11.53 13.79
C GLY A 51 1.63 11.94 13.64
N ILE A 52 0.70 10.97 13.70
CA ILE A 52 -0.75 11.25 13.65
C ILE A 52 -1.20 12.07 14.86
N VAL A 53 -0.68 11.76 16.06
CA VAL A 53 -0.96 12.53 17.29
C VAL A 53 -0.46 13.97 17.15
N SER A 54 0.75 14.16 16.62
CA SER A 54 1.34 15.47 16.33
C SER A 54 0.41 16.31 15.42
N VAL A 55 0.00 15.75 14.28
CA VAL A 55 -0.96 16.40 13.36
C VAL A 55 -2.31 16.66 14.03
N PHE A 56 -2.81 15.71 14.83
CA PHE A 56 -4.08 15.82 15.56
C PHE A 56 -4.07 16.99 16.55
N ASN A 57 -2.97 17.18 17.29
CA ASN A 57 -2.76 18.29 18.22
C ASN A 57 -2.51 19.63 17.50
N GLY A 58 -2.19 19.60 16.21
CA GLY A 58 -1.91 20.79 15.41
C GLY A 58 -0.49 21.30 15.53
N ASP A 59 0.43 20.46 16.01
CA ASP A 59 1.86 20.73 15.99
C ASP A 59 2.51 20.08 14.75
N ASN A 60 3.79 20.39 14.54
CA ASN A 60 4.57 19.93 13.39
C ASN A 60 5.72 18.99 13.80
N GLN A 61 5.69 18.40 15.01
CA GLN A 61 6.75 17.51 15.49
C GLN A 61 6.99 16.32 14.55
N PHE A 62 5.93 15.87 13.86
CA PHE A 62 6.03 14.80 12.86
C PHE A 62 7.03 15.09 11.71
N LEU A 63 7.34 16.37 11.44
CA LEU A 63 8.34 16.75 10.44
C LEU A 63 9.79 16.52 10.91
N GLU A 64 10.01 16.44 12.22
CA GLU A 64 11.33 16.29 12.83
C GLU A 64 11.60 14.82 13.23
N MET A 65 10.61 13.95 13.11
CA MET A 65 10.75 12.52 13.39
C MET A 65 11.62 11.88 12.29
N GLY A 66 12.79 11.36 12.67
CA GLY A 66 13.82 10.87 11.72
C GLY A 66 13.27 10.01 10.58
N GLN A 67 12.43 9.00 10.85
CA GLN A 67 11.85 8.17 9.79
C GLN A 67 10.93 8.98 8.85
N LEU A 68 10.09 9.89 9.36
CA LEU A 68 9.19 10.70 8.53
C LEU A 68 9.93 11.80 7.76
N LEU A 69 11.07 12.23 8.28
CA LEU A 69 11.98 13.17 7.63
C LEU A 69 12.74 12.51 6.47
N PHE A 70 13.33 11.34 6.69
CA PHE A 70 14.12 10.62 5.68
C PHE A 70 13.26 9.81 4.69
N TYR A 71 12.05 9.41 5.09
CA TYR A 71 11.13 8.59 4.29
C TYR A 71 9.77 9.29 4.11
N PRO A 72 9.71 10.34 3.25
CA PRO A 72 8.57 11.25 3.16
C PRO A 72 7.27 10.59 2.67
N TYR A 73 7.34 9.39 2.10
CA TYR A 73 6.15 8.64 1.68
C TYR A 73 5.23 8.27 2.86
N ASN A 74 5.80 8.04 4.05
CA ASN A 74 5.01 7.76 5.26
C ASN A 74 4.36 9.03 5.82
N THR A 75 4.90 10.21 5.50
CA THR A 75 4.39 11.49 6.00
C THR A 75 3.01 11.83 5.43
N HIS A 76 2.71 11.39 4.21
CA HIS A 76 1.39 11.57 3.61
C HIS A 76 0.29 10.79 4.33
N ILE A 77 0.57 9.55 4.77
CA ILE A 77 -0.40 8.76 5.53
C ILE A 77 -0.55 9.25 6.96
N VAL A 78 0.48 9.86 7.54
CA VAL A 78 0.42 10.58 8.83
C VAL A 78 -0.54 11.77 8.73
N LEU A 79 -0.41 12.60 7.70
CA LEU A 79 -1.33 13.72 7.48
C LEU A 79 -2.77 13.25 7.26
N LEU A 80 -2.96 12.25 6.39
CA LEU A 80 -4.28 11.65 6.16
C LEU A 80 -4.90 11.14 7.47
N GLY A 81 -4.12 10.40 8.26
CA GLY A 81 -4.53 9.87 9.55
C GLY A 81 -4.84 10.96 10.57
N GLY A 82 -4.01 12.01 10.65
CA GLY A 82 -4.18 13.13 11.59
C GLY A 82 -5.40 13.99 11.29
N TYR A 83 -5.63 14.35 10.02
CA TYR A 83 -6.84 15.07 9.64
C TYR A 83 -8.10 14.21 9.80
N PHE A 84 -8.02 12.91 9.48
CA PHE A 84 -9.13 12.00 9.74
C PHE A 84 -9.41 11.84 11.24
N ALA A 85 -8.36 11.77 12.08
CA ALA A 85 -8.48 11.76 13.52
C ALA A 85 -9.16 13.04 14.05
N LYS A 86 -8.88 14.21 13.49
CA LYS A 86 -9.59 15.46 13.83
C LYS A 86 -11.08 15.39 13.51
N LEU A 87 -11.45 14.79 12.38
CA LEU A 87 -12.87 14.58 12.02
C LEU A 87 -13.57 13.59 12.97
N VAL A 88 -12.86 12.53 13.37
CA VAL A 88 -13.37 11.49 14.29
C VAL A 88 -13.38 11.96 15.75
N GLY A 89 -12.50 12.90 16.12
CA GLY A 89 -12.28 13.35 17.49
C GLY A 89 -11.41 12.42 18.34
N SER A 90 -10.81 11.38 17.75
CA SER A 90 -9.96 10.41 18.45
C SER A 90 -8.96 9.76 17.50
N VAL A 91 -7.67 9.83 17.86
CA VAL A 91 -6.59 9.15 17.14
C VAL A 91 -6.76 7.63 17.20
N ASP A 92 -6.98 7.08 18.39
CA ASP A 92 -7.10 5.62 18.58
C ASP A 92 -8.28 5.02 17.79
N LEU A 93 -9.37 5.78 17.64
CA LEU A 93 -10.51 5.35 16.85
C LEU A 93 -10.24 5.51 15.35
N ALA A 94 -9.64 6.63 14.93
CA ALA A 94 -9.32 6.88 13.53
C ALA A 94 -8.38 5.83 12.92
N ILE A 95 -7.32 5.45 13.64
CA ILE A 95 -6.35 4.45 13.16
C ILE A 95 -6.95 3.04 13.04
N LYS A 96 -8.06 2.76 13.73
CA LYS A 96 -8.80 1.49 13.64
C LYS A 96 -9.88 1.52 12.56
N ILE A 97 -10.65 2.60 12.48
CA ILE A 97 -11.78 2.70 11.54
C ILE A 97 -11.30 2.85 10.09
N LEU A 98 -10.25 3.65 9.85
CA LEU A 98 -9.86 3.98 8.48
C LEU A 98 -9.39 2.74 7.67
N PRO A 99 -8.55 1.83 8.22
CA PRO A 99 -8.17 0.62 7.50
C PRO A 99 -9.37 -0.31 7.25
N ILE A 100 -10.24 -0.52 8.24
CA ILE A 100 -11.50 -1.28 8.10
C ILE A 100 -12.34 -0.72 6.95
N ALA A 101 -12.54 0.59 6.92
CA ALA A 101 -13.30 1.26 5.86
C ALA A 101 -12.66 1.06 4.48
N CYS A 102 -11.33 1.12 4.39
CA CYS A 102 -10.60 0.92 3.14
C CYS A 102 -10.67 -0.53 2.65
N ILE A 103 -10.51 -1.51 3.55
CA ILE A 103 -10.56 -2.94 3.23
C ILE A 103 -11.97 -3.35 2.84
N THR A 104 -12.96 -3.12 3.70
CA THR A 104 -14.38 -3.42 3.40
C THR A 104 -14.83 -2.68 2.14
N GLY A 105 -14.47 -1.40 1.98
CA GLY A 105 -14.78 -0.63 0.77
C GLY A 105 -14.15 -1.21 -0.49
N SER A 106 -12.90 -1.67 -0.43
CA SER A 106 -12.22 -2.37 -1.53
C SER A 106 -12.95 -3.66 -1.91
N ILE A 107 -13.38 -4.46 -0.94
CA ILE A 107 -14.11 -5.71 -1.19
C ILE A 107 -15.44 -5.43 -1.90
N ILE A 108 -16.19 -4.43 -1.45
CA ILE A 108 -17.43 -4.00 -2.10
C ILE A 108 -17.17 -3.63 -3.56
N LEU A 109 -16.16 -2.79 -3.80
CA LEU A 109 -15.78 -2.38 -5.16
C LEU A 109 -15.33 -3.57 -6.02
N ASN A 110 -14.58 -4.50 -5.46
CA ASN A 110 -14.13 -5.72 -6.16
C ASN A 110 -15.30 -6.61 -6.54
N VAL A 111 -16.29 -6.81 -5.67
CA VAL A 111 -17.52 -7.54 -6.00
C VAL A 111 -18.29 -6.84 -7.14
N LEU A 112 -18.34 -5.50 -7.13
CA LEU A 112 -18.97 -4.73 -8.20
C LEU A 112 -18.18 -4.81 -9.52
N ILE A 113 -16.85 -4.80 -9.46
CA ILE A 113 -15.96 -5.03 -10.61
C ILE A 113 -16.24 -6.39 -11.22
N VAL A 114 -16.21 -7.47 -10.42
CA VAL A 114 -16.47 -8.84 -10.87
C VAL A 114 -17.85 -8.92 -11.53
N LYS A 115 -18.88 -8.36 -10.88
CA LYS A 115 -20.24 -8.31 -11.43
C LYS A 115 -20.30 -7.61 -12.79
N LYS A 116 -19.50 -6.55 -12.97
CA LYS A 116 -19.50 -5.72 -14.18
C LYS A 116 -18.77 -6.36 -15.36
N ILE A 117 -17.69 -7.11 -15.11
CA ILE A 117 -16.91 -7.78 -16.16
C ILE A 117 -17.41 -9.19 -16.46
N THR A 118 -18.16 -9.81 -15.54
CA THR A 118 -18.71 -11.16 -15.71
C THR A 118 -20.24 -11.17 -15.57
N ASN A 119 -20.77 -11.62 -14.43
CA ASN A 119 -22.18 -11.67 -14.12
C ASN A 119 -22.40 -11.76 -12.59
N PHE A 120 -23.67 -11.70 -12.17
CA PHE A 120 -24.03 -11.71 -10.75
C PHE A 120 -23.64 -13.00 -10.00
N LYS A 121 -23.56 -14.14 -10.70
CA LYS A 121 -23.26 -15.43 -10.07
C LYS A 121 -21.77 -15.54 -9.73
N VAL A 122 -20.90 -15.03 -10.59
CA VAL A 122 -19.46 -14.95 -10.30
C VAL A 122 -19.18 -13.93 -9.19
N ALA A 123 -19.95 -12.82 -9.14
CA ALA A 123 -19.86 -11.87 -8.03
C ALA A 123 -20.22 -12.49 -6.68
N HIS A 124 -21.17 -13.43 -6.64
CA HIS A 124 -21.45 -14.23 -5.44
C HIS A 124 -20.25 -15.08 -5.01
N ILE A 125 -19.60 -15.76 -5.95
CA ILE A 125 -18.40 -16.56 -5.64
C ILE A 125 -17.29 -15.65 -5.11
N SER A 126 -17.11 -14.46 -5.70
CA SER A 126 -16.12 -13.50 -5.24
C SER A 126 -16.31 -13.13 -3.77
N ILE A 127 -17.53 -12.83 -3.32
CA ILE A 127 -17.75 -12.48 -1.91
C ILE A 127 -17.54 -13.68 -0.98
N VAL A 128 -17.91 -14.90 -1.41
CA VAL A 128 -17.65 -16.12 -0.62
C VAL A 128 -16.14 -16.33 -0.47
N LEU A 129 -15.38 -16.16 -1.55
CA LEU A 129 -13.91 -16.24 -1.48
C LEU A 129 -13.30 -15.15 -0.60
N SER A 130 -13.86 -13.94 -0.60
CA SER A 130 -13.45 -12.87 0.32
C SER A 130 -13.72 -13.23 1.78
N VAL A 131 -14.90 -13.82 2.08
CA VAL A 131 -15.25 -14.27 3.44
C VAL A 131 -14.29 -15.38 3.93
N LEU A 132 -13.88 -16.27 3.04
CA LEU A 132 -12.97 -17.37 3.37
C LEU A 132 -11.49 -16.95 3.44
N ASN A 133 -11.16 -15.73 2.99
CA ASN A 133 -9.79 -15.24 3.01
C ASN A 133 -9.43 -14.66 4.36
N ILE A 134 -8.93 -15.52 5.26
CA ILE A 134 -8.56 -15.15 6.62
C ILE A 134 -7.53 -14.00 6.68
N PHE A 135 -6.64 -13.89 5.70
CA PHE A 135 -5.58 -12.88 5.69
C PHE A 135 -6.12 -11.46 5.60
N ILE A 136 -7.29 -11.25 4.99
CA ILE A 136 -7.92 -9.93 4.89
C ILE A 136 -8.23 -9.38 6.28
N TYR A 137 -8.70 -10.24 7.19
CA TYR A 137 -9.11 -9.80 8.52
C TYR A 137 -7.93 -9.40 9.39
N TRP A 138 -6.80 -10.09 9.24
CA TRP A 138 -5.58 -9.73 9.95
C TRP A 138 -5.06 -8.35 9.53
N GLN A 139 -5.28 -7.93 8.28
CA GLN A 139 -4.87 -6.59 7.82
C GLN A 139 -5.70 -5.45 8.42
N ALA A 140 -6.89 -5.73 8.95
CA ALA A 140 -7.80 -4.72 9.52
C ALA A 140 -7.20 -3.85 10.64
N PRO A 141 -6.50 -4.40 11.65
CA PRO A 141 -5.84 -3.59 12.68
C PRO A 141 -4.64 -2.78 12.20
N VAL A 142 -4.17 -2.94 10.96
CA VAL A 142 -2.91 -2.35 10.49
C VAL A 142 -3.17 -1.04 9.76
N PHE A 143 -2.92 0.09 10.42
CA PHE A 143 -2.87 1.40 9.76
C PHE A 143 -1.55 1.56 9.01
N TYR A 144 -1.56 1.33 7.69
CA TYR A 144 -0.35 1.44 6.86
C TYR A 144 -0.68 1.70 5.38
N THR A 145 0.34 2.00 4.58
CA THR A 145 0.15 2.36 3.17
C THR A 145 -0.58 1.30 2.35
N HIS A 146 -0.33 0.00 2.57
CA HIS A 146 -1.00 -1.06 1.80
C HIS A 146 -2.48 -1.19 2.16
N THR A 147 -2.87 -1.05 3.43
CA THR A 147 -4.27 -1.21 3.84
C THR A 147 -5.13 -0.03 3.41
N LEU A 148 -4.56 1.18 3.38
CA LEU A 148 -5.27 2.37 2.94
C LEU A 148 -5.39 2.43 1.41
N VAL A 149 -4.33 2.05 0.68
CA VAL A 149 -4.30 2.23 -0.78
C VAL A 149 -5.24 1.28 -1.53
N ILE A 150 -5.55 0.09 -1.00
CA ILE A 150 -6.34 -0.90 -1.74
C ILE A 150 -7.74 -0.40 -2.13
N PHE A 151 -8.33 0.48 -1.31
CA PHE A 151 -9.60 1.12 -1.64
C PHE A 151 -9.46 1.95 -2.91
N PHE A 152 -8.44 2.80 -2.98
CA PHE A 152 -8.22 3.70 -4.12
C PHE A 152 -7.81 2.96 -5.39
N ILE A 153 -7.07 1.85 -5.28
CA ILE A 153 -6.81 0.95 -6.41
C ILE A 153 -8.14 0.40 -6.97
N SER A 154 -8.98 -0.14 -6.08
CA SER A 154 -10.27 -0.73 -6.45
C SER A 154 -11.23 0.32 -7.01
N ALA A 155 -11.23 1.53 -6.44
CA ALA A 155 -12.06 2.64 -6.87
C ALA A 155 -11.62 3.15 -8.25
N THR A 156 -10.30 3.23 -8.51
CA THR A 156 -9.72 3.58 -9.81
C THR A 156 -10.18 2.58 -10.88
N MET A 157 -10.03 1.28 -10.60
CA MET A 157 -10.43 0.22 -11.53
C MET A 157 -11.94 0.22 -11.79
N TYR A 158 -12.76 0.31 -10.74
CA TYR A 158 -14.22 0.32 -10.87
C TYR A 158 -14.71 1.56 -11.65
N THR A 159 -14.17 2.74 -11.34
CA THR A 159 -14.51 3.99 -12.03
C THR A 159 -14.17 3.92 -13.51
N TYR A 160 -13.01 3.35 -13.86
CA TYR A 160 -12.64 3.14 -15.25
C TYR A 160 -13.60 2.20 -15.99
N LEU A 161 -14.05 1.12 -15.36
CA LEU A 161 -15.07 0.25 -15.95
C LEU A 161 -16.41 0.96 -16.12
N CYS A 162 -16.82 1.79 -15.16
CA CYS A 162 -18.03 2.62 -15.27
C CYS A 162 -17.92 3.62 -16.43
N LEU A 163 -16.74 4.21 -16.64
CA LEU A 163 -16.49 5.13 -17.74
C LEU A 163 -16.69 4.46 -19.11
N LYS A 164 -16.31 3.19 -19.26
CA LYS A 164 -16.50 2.41 -20.50
C LYS A 164 -17.97 2.24 -20.89
N THR A 165 -18.88 2.22 -19.92
CA THR A 165 -20.33 2.03 -20.14
C THR A 165 -21.15 3.30 -19.95
N ALA A 166 -20.52 4.45 -19.74
CA ALA A 166 -21.23 5.70 -19.50
C ALA A 166 -21.91 6.21 -20.78
N GLU A 167 -23.20 6.51 -20.70
CA GLU A 167 -23.99 6.94 -21.87
C GLU A 167 -23.91 8.46 -22.08
N THR A 168 -24.01 9.24 -21.00
CA THR A 168 -24.09 10.70 -21.08
C THR A 168 -22.73 11.39 -20.98
N LYS A 169 -22.57 12.53 -21.66
CA LYS A 169 -21.34 13.36 -21.59
C LYS A 169 -21.07 13.85 -20.15
N ARG A 170 -22.11 14.24 -19.42
CA ARG A 170 -22.01 14.69 -18.02
C ARG A 170 -21.44 13.58 -17.12
N LEU A 171 -21.98 12.36 -17.23
CA LEU A 171 -21.49 11.22 -16.45
C LEU A 171 -20.03 10.88 -16.80
N LYS A 172 -19.65 10.93 -18.08
CA LYS A 172 -18.25 10.73 -18.50
C LYS A 172 -17.31 11.73 -17.86
N ILE A 173 -17.67 13.01 -17.81
CA ILE A 173 -16.85 14.06 -17.18
C ILE A 173 -16.69 13.77 -15.68
N ILE A 174 -17.78 13.46 -14.98
CA ILE A 174 -17.75 13.12 -13.55
C ILE A 174 -16.83 11.91 -13.31
N LEU A 175 -16.98 10.85 -14.10
CA LEU A 175 -16.16 9.64 -13.96
C LEU A 175 -14.69 9.87 -14.30
N TRP A 176 -14.37 10.77 -15.24
CA TRP A 176 -12.98 11.17 -15.50
C TRP A 176 -12.37 11.91 -14.30
N ILE A 177 -13.12 12.83 -13.69
CA ILE A 177 -12.69 13.55 -12.49
C ILE A 177 -12.48 12.56 -11.33
N LEU A 178 -13.43 11.66 -11.09
CA LEU A 178 -13.34 10.66 -10.03
C LEU A 178 -12.19 9.68 -10.24
N LEU A 179 -12.04 9.16 -11.46
CA LEU A 179 -10.90 8.33 -11.84
C LEU A 179 -9.61 9.06 -11.49
N GLY A 180 -9.64 10.37 -11.69
CA GLY A 180 -8.50 11.20 -11.45
C GLY A 180 -8.14 11.37 -9.99
N VAL A 181 -9.12 11.73 -9.17
CA VAL A 181 -8.98 11.83 -7.72
C VAL A 181 -8.49 10.50 -7.13
N PHE A 182 -9.07 9.36 -7.53
CA PHE A 182 -8.67 8.07 -6.99
C PHE A 182 -7.24 7.66 -7.37
N ALA A 183 -6.80 7.93 -8.60
CA ALA A 183 -5.42 7.70 -8.99
C ALA A 183 -4.44 8.65 -8.27
N ALA A 184 -4.85 9.91 -7.99
CA ALA A 184 -4.09 10.83 -7.15
C ALA A 184 -3.88 10.28 -5.74
N CYS A 185 -4.96 9.87 -5.08
CA CYS A 185 -4.92 9.30 -3.75
C CYS A 185 -4.10 8.01 -3.70
N THR A 186 -4.19 7.17 -4.75
CA THR A 186 -3.35 5.97 -4.89
C THR A 186 -1.88 6.33 -4.86
N TYR A 187 -1.47 7.32 -5.67
CA TYR A 187 -0.09 7.78 -5.75
C TYR A 187 0.39 8.40 -4.43
N ILE A 188 -0.42 9.26 -3.80
CA ILE A 188 -0.09 9.94 -2.54
C ILE A 188 0.16 8.92 -1.41
N ILE A 189 -0.70 7.89 -1.31
CA ILE A 189 -0.60 6.88 -0.24
C ILE A 189 0.52 5.87 -0.54
N ARG A 190 0.64 5.42 -1.80
CA ARG A 190 1.65 4.44 -2.20
C ARG A 190 1.98 4.57 -3.69
N PRO A 191 3.07 5.26 -4.06
CA PRO A 191 3.43 5.49 -5.47
C PRO A 191 3.53 4.22 -6.32
N THR A 192 4.04 3.11 -5.75
CA THR A 192 4.17 1.82 -6.44
C THR A 192 2.82 1.21 -6.84
N ALA A 193 1.72 1.58 -6.18
CA ALA A 193 0.38 1.14 -6.52
C ALA A 193 -0.22 1.83 -7.76
N LEU A 194 0.47 2.85 -8.31
CA LEU A 194 0.05 3.53 -9.54
C LEU A 194 0.09 2.62 -10.78
N ALA A 195 0.63 1.40 -10.66
CA ALA A 195 0.64 0.38 -11.71
C ALA A 195 -0.73 0.18 -12.38
N VAL A 196 -1.84 0.27 -11.64
CA VAL A 196 -3.19 0.14 -12.21
C VAL A 196 -3.55 1.34 -13.11
N ALA A 197 -3.21 2.56 -12.70
CA ALA A 197 -3.42 3.75 -13.53
C ALA A 197 -2.54 3.72 -14.79
N LEU A 198 -1.29 3.24 -14.67
CA LEU A 198 -0.40 3.02 -15.79
C LEU A 198 -0.95 1.98 -16.76
N ALA A 199 -1.50 0.87 -16.27
CA ALA A 199 -2.14 -0.14 -17.11
C ALA A 199 -3.34 0.43 -17.90
N ILE A 200 -4.14 1.30 -17.27
CA ILE A 200 -5.26 2.01 -17.92
C ILE A 200 -4.74 2.96 -19.02
N LEU A 201 -3.68 3.70 -18.73
CA LEU A 201 -3.03 4.59 -19.71
C LEU A 201 -2.54 3.79 -20.93
N ILE A 202 -1.83 2.69 -20.69
CA ILE A 202 -1.32 1.79 -21.71
C ILE A 202 -2.47 1.20 -22.56
N GLU A 203 -3.55 0.71 -21.92
CA GLU A 203 -4.74 0.22 -22.63
C GLU A 203 -5.31 1.28 -23.57
N ASN A 204 -5.46 2.52 -23.08
CA ASN A 204 -6.01 3.63 -23.86
C ASN A 204 -5.08 4.00 -25.03
N ILE A 205 -3.76 4.04 -24.84
CA ILE A 205 -2.79 4.29 -25.91
C ILE A 205 -2.94 3.24 -27.01
N PHE A 206 -2.98 1.95 -26.66
CA PHE A 206 -3.12 0.88 -27.65
C PHE A 206 -4.46 0.93 -28.41
N LYS A 207 -5.57 1.20 -27.70
CA LYS A 207 -6.91 1.28 -28.33
C LYS A 207 -7.06 2.47 -29.26
N PHE A 208 -6.48 3.62 -28.93
CA PHE A 208 -6.65 4.85 -29.69
C PHE A 208 -5.41 5.22 -30.53
N ARG A 209 -4.46 4.30 -30.74
CA ARG A 209 -3.21 4.53 -31.48
C ARG A 209 -3.35 5.07 -32.92
N LYS A 210 -4.50 4.84 -33.58
CA LYS A 210 -4.70 5.21 -35.00
C LYS A 210 -5.23 6.64 -35.22
N GLY A 211 -5.54 7.36 -34.15
CA GLY A 211 -5.76 8.79 -34.21
C GLY A 211 -5.46 9.33 -32.84
N TYR A 212 -4.46 10.20 -32.72
CA TYR A 212 -4.11 10.91 -31.48
C TYR A 212 -5.35 11.63 -30.95
N SER A 213 -6.20 10.90 -30.24
CA SER A 213 -7.53 11.36 -29.87
C SER A 213 -7.39 12.18 -28.60
N VAL A 214 -8.31 13.13 -28.43
CA VAL A 214 -8.45 13.93 -27.20
C VAL A 214 -8.46 13.06 -25.94
N LYS A 215 -8.86 11.77 -26.04
CA LYS A 215 -8.90 10.80 -24.93
C LYS A 215 -7.50 10.32 -24.48
N VAL A 216 -6.55 10.20 -25.41
CA VAL A 216 -5.16 9.84 -25.09
C VAL A 216 -4.47 11.05 -24.46
N LEU A 217 -4.65 12.22 -25.06
CA LEU A 217 -4.12 13.47 -24.54
C LEU A 217 -4.69 13.79 -23.14
N SER A 218 -6.00 13.56 -22.92
CA SER A 218 -6.61 13.76 -21.61
C SER A 218 -6.08 12.79 -20.56
N SER A 219 -5.75 11.55 -20.95
CA SER A 219 -5.16 10.56 -20.02
C SER A 219 -3.73 10.92 -19.62
N VAL A 220 -2.92 11.40 -20.57
CA VAL A 220 -1.55 11.87 -20.32
C VAL A 220 -1.56 13.16 -19.50
N LEU A 221 -2.40 14.14 -19.86
CA LEU A 221 -2.56 15.38 -19.11
C LEU A 221 -3.05 15.11 -17.69
N PHE A 222 -3.93 14.13 -17.53
CA PHE A 222 -4.38 13.66 -16.24
C PHE A 222 -3.22 13.14 -15.37
N CYS A 223 -2.36 12.26 -15.90
CA CYS A 223 -1.16 11.79 -15.19
C CYS A 223 -0.19 12.94 -14.84
N LEU A 224 -0.02 13.92 -15.73
CA LEU A 224 0.84 15.09 -15.47
C LEU A 224 0.26 15.97 -14.35
N ILE A 225 -1.05 16.21 -14.34
CA ILE A 225 -1.73 16.95 -13.28
C ILE A 225 -1.55 16.24 -11.94
N LEU A 226 -1.61 14.90 -11.90
CA LEU A 226 -1.33 14.15 -10.66
C LEU A 226 0.08 14.42 -10.13
N ILE A 227 1.08 14.31 -10.99
CA ILE A 227 2.49 14.49 -10.62
C ILE A 227 2.74 15.93 -10.13
N ILE A 228 2.20 16.92 -10.84
CA ILE A 228 2.33 18.35 -10.49
C ILE A 228 1.60 18.65 -9.18
N SER A 229 0.38 18.14 -9.01
CA SER A 229 -0.42 18.37 -7.79
C SER A 229 0.26 17.75 -6.57
N PHE A 230 0.86 16.57 -6.73
CA PHE A 230 1.66 15.94 -5.69
C PHE A 230 2.85 16.81 -5.29
N LYS A 231 3.68 17.21 -6.27
CA LYS A 231 4.84 18.07 -6.01
C LYS A 231 4.41 19.37 -5.31
N GLY A 232 3.30 19.97 -5.72
CA GLY A 232 2.74 21.17 -5.09
C GLY A 232 2.28 20.98 -3.63
N ILE A 233 1.64 19.86 -3.30
CA ILE A 233 1.25 19.53 -1.92
C ILE A 233 2.48 19.35 -1.04
N THR A 234 3.48 18.64 -1.54
CA THR A 234 4.70 18.33 -0.80
C THR A 234 5.51 19.60 -0.52
N ILE A 235 5.69 20.46 -1.53
CA ILE A 235 6.30 21.79 -1.37
C ILE A 235 5.52 22.66 -0.37
N LYS A 236 4.20 22.76 -0.51
CA LYS A 236 3.37 23.65 0.33
C LYS A 236 3.40 23.26 1.81
N LEU A 237 3.40 21.97 2.09
CA LEU A 237 3.39 21.46 3.45
C LEU A 237 4.80 21.43 4.07
N ASN A 238 5.80 21.98 3.37
CA ASN A 238 7.22 21.87 3.72
C ASN A 238 7.62 20.42 4.04
N LEU A 239 6.87 19.47 3.48
CA LEU A 239 7.25 18.08 3.44
C LEU A 239 8.40 18.10 2.46
N SER A 240 9.61 18.02 2.97
CA SER A 240 10.79 18.19 2.17
C SER A 240 10.87 17.16 1.05
N THR A 241 10.33 17.48 -0.13
CA THR A 241 10.78 16.93 -1.41
C THR A 241 11.78 17.85 -2.09
N ASP A 242 11.86 19.11 -1.65
CA ASP A 242 12.82 20.11 -2.12
C ASP A 242 14.02 20.28 -1.18
N ASN A 243 14.10 19.50 -0.09
CA ASN A 243 15.44 19.19 0.37
C ASN A 243 16.08 18.37 -0.76
N GLU A 244 17.38 18.40 -0.84
CA GLU A 244 18.20 17.47 -1.61
C GLU A 244 18.00 15.98 -1.19
N ILE A 245 16.88 15.64 -0.55
CA ILE A 245 16.34 14.33 -0.16
C ILE A 245 15.85 13.59 -1.43
N GLU A 246 16.78 13.37 -2.35
CA GLU A 246 17.15 11.99 -2.68
C GLU A 246 18.58 11.79 -2.16
N LYS A 247 18.79 12.00 -0.85
CA LYS A 247 20.10 11.75 -0.22
C LYS A 247 20.48 10.27 -0.32
N ILE A 248 19.50 9.37 -0.30
CA ILE A 248 19.70 7.93 -0.28
C ILE A 248 19.45 7.35 -1.69
N PRO A 249 20.51 6.99 -2.44
CA PRO A 249 20.36 6.37 -3.76
C PRO A 249 19.78 4.96 -3.64
N TYR A 250 19.14 4.46 -4.71
CA TYR A 250 18.55 3.11 -4.73
C TYR A 250 19.56 2.00 -4.38
N THR A 251 20.84 2.24 -4.63
CA THR A 251 21.95 1.33 -4.29
C THR A 251 22.03 1.07 -2.79
N HIS A 252 21.63 2.00 -1.93
CA HIS A 252 21.58 1.78 -0.48
C HIS A 252 20.66 0.61 -0.12
N TRP A 253 19.47 0.55 -0.73
CA TRP A 253 18.52 -0.54 -0.50
C TRP A 253 19.03 -1.88 -1.05
N VAL A 254 19.76 -1.83 -2.17
CA VAL A 254 20.40 -3.03 -2.72
C VAL A 254 21.52 -3.51 -1.79
N GLN A 255 22.39 -2.63 -1.31
CA GLN A 255 23.40 -2.93 -0.30
C GLN A 255 22.77 -3.58 0.92
N MET A 256 21.81 -2.89 1.56
CA MET A 256 21.16 -3.37 2.77
C MET A 256 20.49 -4.73 2.54
N GLY A 257 19.83 -4.89 1.38
CA GLY A 257 19.20 -6.14 0.97
C GLY A 257 20.17 -7.32 0.77
N LEU A 258 21.48 -7.08 0.67
CA LEU A 258 22.56 -8.07 0.58
C LEU A 258 23.27 -8.31 1.91
N ASN A 259 22.85 -7.67 3.00
CA ASN A 259 23.45 -7.87 4.31
C ASN A 259 23.23 -9.31 4.78
N LYS A 260 24.32 -10.08 4.85
CA LYS A 260 24.30 -11.51 5.19
C LYS A 260 23.84 -11.76 6.63
N ASP A 261 24.18 -10.86 7.56
CA ASP A 261 23.90 -11.05 8.98
C ASP A 261 22.41 -10.80 9.29
N THR A 262 21.80 -9.86 8.58
CA THR A 262 20.36 -9.55 8.75
C THR A 262 19.47 -10.22 7.71
N TYR A 263 20.04 -11.04 6.82
CA TYR A 263 19.34 -11.61 5.67
C TYR A 263 18.57 -10.55 4.86
N GLY A 264 19.15 -9.37 4.71
CA GLY A 264 18.55 -8.27 3.96
C GLY A 264 17.35 -7.58 4.62
N VAL A 265 17.11 -7.80 5.92
CA VAL A 265 16.21 -6.99 6.74
C VAL A 265 16.90 -5.68 7.11
N TRP A 266 16.09 -4.66 7.41
CA TRP A 266 16.57 -3.36 7.87
C TRP A 266 17.56 -3.52 9.04
N ASN A 267 18.65 -2.74 8.99
CA ASN A 267 19.72 -2.76 9.97
C ASN A 267 20.11 -1.34 10.34
N GLN A 268 20.15 -1.03 11.64
CA GLN A 268 20.56 0.28 12.15
C GLN A 268 21.97 0.66 11.67
N ALA A 269 22.92 -0.29 11.64
CA ALA A 269 24.28 0.01 11.20
C ALA A 269 24.37 0.44 9.73
N ASP A 270 23.54 -0.15 8.86
CA ASP A 270 23.44 0.29 7.46
C ASP A 270 22.72 1.66 7.38
N ALA A 271 21.79 1.96 8.29
CA ALA A 271 21.05 3.23 8.31
C ALA A 271 21.87 4.42 8.86
N ASP A 272 22.61 4.23 9.95
CA ASP A 272 23.48 5.24 10.57
C ASP A 272 24.57 5.69 9.61
N TYR A 273 25.01 4.78 8.73
CA TYR A 273 25.98 5.04 7.69
C TYR A 273 25.58 6.16 6.72
N ILE A 274 24.27 6.44 6.57
CA ILE A 274 23.79 7.55 5.70
C ILE A 274 24.28 8.91 6.22
N ASP A 275 24.56 9.04 7.52
CA ASP A 275 24.98 10.28 8.19
C ASP A 275 26.48 10.26 8.55
N ASP A 276 27.28 9.38 7.93
CA ASP A 276 28.73 9.35 8.11
C ASP A 276 29.36 10.64 7.57
N GLU A 277 30.19 11.31 8.39
CA GLU A 277 30.87 12.57 8.06
C GLU A 277 31.72 12.49 6.77
N ASN A 278 32.11 11.29 6.35
CA ASN A 278 32.88 11.07 5.12
C ASN A 278 32.01 11.09 3.85
N ILE A 279 30.69 10.98 3.97
CA ILE A 279 29.74 10.96 2.86
C ILE A 279 29.20 12.36 2.62
N LYS A 280 29.79 13.06 1.65
CA LYS A 280 29.52 14.48 1.44
C LYS A 280 28.26 14.75 0.63
N ASN A 281 27.80 13.78 -0.17
CA ASN A 281 26.65 13.92 -1.05
C ASN A 281 26.10 12.55 -1.52
N THR A 282 24.93 12.56 -2.18
CA THR A 282 24.27 11.37 -2.75
C THR A 282 25.17 10.57 -3.71
N LYS A 283 26.04 11.24 -4.48
CA LYS A 283 26.92 10.57 -5.45
C LYS A 283 27.99 9.76 -4.73
N ASP A 284 28.60 10.33 -3.69
CA ASP A 284 29.60 9.63 -2.88
C ASP A 284 28.97 8.43 -2.17
N LEU A 285 27.76 8.60 -1.63
CA LEU A 285 26.97 7.49 -1.06
C LEU A 285 26.68 6.41 -2.11
N ASN A 286 26.33 6.79 -3.34
CA ASN A 286 26.04 5.85 -4.41
C ASN A 286 27.26 5.03 -4.84
N GLU A 287 28.42 5.65 -4.96
CA GLU A 287 29.65 4.92 -5.30
C GLU A 287 30.08 3.99 -4.17
N HIS A 288 30.05 4.45 -2.92
CA HIS A 288 30.33 3.57 -1.79
C HIS A 288 29.38 2.38 -1.72
N ASN A 289 28.07 2.62 -1.86
CA ASN A 289 27.09 1.53 -1.84
C ASN A 289 27.40 0.47 -2.92
N LYS A 290 27.87 0.88 -4.11
CA LYS A 290 28.27 -0.07 -5.16
C LYS A 290 29.47 -0.91 -4.75
N GLU A 291 30.47 -0.31 -4.09
CA GLU A 291 31.62 -1.04 -3.57
C GLU A 291 31.19 -2.11 -2.55
N VAL A 292 30.33 -1.74 -1.59
CA VAL A 292 29.79 -2.68 -0.60
C VAL A 292 28.90 -3.75 -1.24
N ILE A 293 28.11 -3.39 -2.25
CA ILE A 293 27.32 -4.37 -3.03
C ILE A 293 28.24 -5.42 -3.65
N VAL A 294 29.31 -4.99 -4.32
CA VAL A 294 30.28 -5.90 -4.96
C VAL A 294 30.97 -6.77 -3.92
N GLN A 295 31.36 -6.19 -2.79
CA GLN A 295 31.94 -6.92 -1.66
C GLN A 295 30.97 -7.99 -1.13
N ARG A 296 29.74 -7.61 -0.74
CA ARG A 296 28.73 -8.53 -0.18
C ARG A 296 28.37 -9.64 -1.17
N PHE A 297 28.25 -9.34 -2.46
CA PHE A 297 28.03 -10.37 -3.49
C PHE A 297 29.20 -11.36 -3.57
N SER A 298 30.44 -10.86 -3.49
CA SER A 298 31.65 -11.69 -3.54
C SER A 298 31.75 -12.59 -2.31
N GLU A 299 31.43 -12.08 -1.13
CA GLU A 299 31.40 -12.81 0.14
C GLU A 299 30.30 -13.88 0.20
N LEU A 300 29.13 -13.59 -0.35
CA LEU A 300 28.03 -14.57 -0.47
C LEU A 300 28.37 -15.67 -1.47
N GLY A 301 28.99 -15.31 -2.60
CA GLY A 301 29.14 -16.19 -3.75
C GLY A 301 27.79 -16.68 -4.29
N VAL A 302 27.80 -17.48 -5.36
CA VAL A 302 26.56 -17.93 -6.01
C VAL A 302 25.69 -18.77 -5.07
N LYS A 303 26.31 -19.74 -4.37
CA LYS A 303 25.57 -20.64 -3.47
C LYS A 303 25.03 -19.91 -2.23
N GLY A 304 25.83 -19.05 -1.61
CA GLY A 304 25.41 -18.28 -0.44
C GLY A 304 24.35 -17.24 -0.82
N TYR A 305 24.41 -16.65 -2.02
CA TYR A 305 23.37 -15.74 -2.48
C TYR A 305 22.02 -16.44 -2.69
N VAL A 306 22.00 -17.66 -3.24
CA VAL A 306 20.77 -18.45 -3.36
C VAL A 306 20.18 -18.78 -1.99
N GLN A 307 21.03 -19.16 -1.02
CA GLN A 307 20.59 -19.38 0.36
C GLN A 307 20.04 -18.10 1.00
N HIS A 308 20.73 -16.98 0.81
CA HIS A 308 20.30 -15.66 1.26
C HIS A 308 18.93 -15.27 0.70
N LEU A 309 18.69 -15.48 -0.60
CA LEU A 309 17.39 -15.24 -1.23
C LEU A 309 16.30 -16.17 -0.68
N ASN A 310 16.62 -17.44 -0.42
CA ASN A 310 15.67 -18.37 0.18
C ASN A 310 15.28 -17.91 1.60
N GLU A 311 16.24 -17.51 2.43
CA GLU A 311 15.97 -16.95 3.75
C GLU A 311 15.14 -15.67 3.67
N LYS A 312 15.39 -14.79 2.70
CA LYS A 312 14.56 -13.60 2.46
C LYS A 312 13.11 -13.96 2.15
N ILE A 313 12.90 -14.92 1.24
CA ILE A 313 11.56 -15.37 0.87
C ILE A 313 10.87 -16.04 2.08
N THR A 314 11.57 -16.90 2.81
CA THR A 314 11.03 -17.54 4.02
C THR A 314 10.69 -16.50 5.08
N ARG A 315 11.54 -15.50 5.29
CA ARG A 315 11.27 -14.43 6.24
C ARG A 315 10.06 -13.60 5.81
N GLU A 316 9.93 -13.23 4.54
CA GLU A 316 8.82 -12.41 4.06
C GLU A 316 7.48 -13.16 3.97
N TRP A 317 7.50 -14.43 3.58
CA TRP A 317 6.26 -15.16 3.29
C TRP A 317 5.86 -16.15 4.39
N VAL A 318 6.80 -16.64 5.19
CA VAL A 318 6.54 -17.60 6.26
C VAL A 318 6.64 -16.95 7.64
N SER A 319 7.59 -16.02 7.84
CA SER A 319 7.77 -15.36 9.15
C SER A 319 7.06 -14.01 9.29
N SER A 320 6.98 -13.18 8.24
CA SER A 320 6.58 -11.77 8.36
C SER A 320 5.09 -11.51 8.18
N GLN A 321 4.38 -12.41 7.48
CA GLN A 321 2.92 -12.43 7.56
C GLN A 321 2.41 -12.76 8.95
N PHE A 322 3.24 -13.31 9.84
CA PHE A 322 2.95 -13.39 11.26
C PHE A 322 3.70 -12.36 12.10
N SER A 323 4.83 -11.79 11.69
CA SER A 323 5.58 -10.82 12.51
C SER A 323 4.85 -9.49 12.72
N MET A 324 4.06 -9.00 11.76
CA MET A 324 3.14 -7.87 11.99
C MET A 324 2.04 -8.22 13.03
N TYR A 325 1.75 -9.50 13.23
CA TYR A 325 0.69 -10.00 14.12
C TYR A 325 1.20 -10.83 15.30
N ARG A 326 2.52 -10.88 15.54
CA ARG A 326 3.06 -11.53 16.74
C ARG A 326 2.80 -10.59 17.91
N ILE A 327 1.59 -10.73 18.44
CA ILE A 327 1.24 -10.39 19.81
C ILE A 327 2.39 -10.93 20.68
N GLY A 328 3.20 -10.02 21.24
CA GLY A 328 4.07 -10.33 22.37
C GLY A 328 5.57 -10.12 22.19
N GLN A 329 6.14 -10.08 20.99
CA GLN A 329 7.59 -9.82 20.82
C GLN A 329 7.89 -9.52 19.35
N TRP A 330 8.25 -8.27 19.05
CA TRP A 330 9.11 -8.01 17.90
C TRP A 330 10.40 -8.79 18.18
N PHE A 331 10.59 -9.90 17.47
CA PHE A 331 11.70 -10.81 17.71
C PHE A 331 13.00 -10.01 17.67
N GLU A 332 13.83 -10.18 18.69
CA GLU A 332 15.23 -9.84 18.69
C GLU A 332 15.87 -10.55 17.48
N GLN A 333 15.80 -9.91 16.31
CA GLN A 333 16.19 -10.49 15.02
C GLN A 333 17.70 -10.74 14.90
N LYS A 334 18.46 -10.56 15.98
CA LYS A 334 19.92 -10.58 15.94
C LYS A 334 20.49 -12.00 15.86
N ASN A 335 19.81 -13.02 16.41
CA ASN A 335 20.43 -14.34 16.59
C ASN A 335 19.59 -15.58 16.19
N ASP A 336 18.31 -15.44 15.81
CA ASP A 336 17.47 -16.61 15.54
C ASP A 336 17.48 -16.98 14.04
N THR A 337 18.10 -18.12 13.72
CA THR A 337 17.69 -18.94 12.58
C THR A 337 16.21 -19.27 12.73
N VAL A 338 15.42 -19.12 11.66
CA VAL A 338 13.99 -19.46 11.66
C VAL A 338 13.84 -20.97 11.83
N THR A 339 13.83 -21.46 13.07
CA THR A 339 13.75 -22.89 13.39
C THR A 339 12.31 -23.37 13.56
N ASN A 340 11.36 -22.45 13.68
CA ASN A 340 9.95 -22.75 13.87
C ASN A 340 9.15 -22.37 12.62
N TYR A 341 8.92 -23.37 11.77
CA TYR A 341 7.90 -23.34 10.74
C TYR A 341 6.55 -23.64 11.41
N VAL A 342 5.56 -22.77 11.22
CA VAL A 342 4.15 -23.05 11.60
C VAL A 342 3.44 -23.69 10.42
#